data_AF-A0A5C7HGT4-F1
#
_entry.id   AF-A0A5C7HGT4-F1
#
_cell.length_a   1.000
_cell.length_b   1.000
_cell.length_c   1.000
_cell.angle_alpha   90.00
_cell.angle_beta   90.00
_cell.angle_gamma   90.00
#
_symmetry.space_group_name_H-M   'P 1'
#
loop_
_entity.id
_entity.type
_entity.pdbx_description
1 polymer ?
#
loop_
_entity_poly.entity_id
_entity_poly.type
_entity_poly.pdbx_seq_one_letter_code
_entity_poly.pdbx_strand_id
1 'polypeptide(L)'
;MNQVLSSAQQDKDWMVSIRRQIHENPELKFEEHNASALIRRELDKLGISYTCPVAQTGIVAQIGSGSRPVVSLRADTDALPLHSPIHVDNGIPTATGTIASISWPLLAAVSMFLVKIEGQGGHAPHATVASIVAAPFTISALQQLISRETDPIQSQACFLLHLYMILSLHLCNQCMTVAKGQAAVHRCNAYIDMKEEEFPPIPAVTNDESLHLHVKRVGVLLFGPENVRLANKVMAGDDFAFYQEMILGVELSFGI
;
A
#
# COMPACT_ATOMS: atom_id res chain seq x y z
N MET A 1 -24.25 10.07 19.85
CA MET A 1 -23.27 8.96 19.71
C MET A 1 -23.95 7.60 19.87
N ASN A 2 -24.59 7.31 21.01
CA ASN A 2 -25.19 5.99 21.28
C ASN A 2 -26.25 5.54 20.26
N GLN A 3 -27.08 6.46 19.75
CA GLN A 3 -28.10 6.12 18.74
C GLN A 3 -27.49 5.61 17.42
N VAL A 4 -26.40 6.23 16.96
CA VAL A 4 -25.71 5.82 15.71
C VAL A 4 -25.03 4.46 15.91
N LEU A 5 -24.36 4.26 17.05
CA LEU A 5 -23.72 2.98 17.37
C LEU A 5 -24.75 1.84 17.49
N SER A 6 -25.87 2.09 18.19
CA SER A 6 -26.96 1.13 18.30
C SER A 6 -27.61 0.83 16.95
N SER A 7 -27.68 1.80 16.04
CA SER A 7 -28.16 1.59 14.67
C SER A 7 -27.18 0.73 13.88
N ALA A 8 -25.90 1.07 13.87
CA ALA A 8 -24.87 0.34 13.15
C ALA A 8 -24.75 -1.14 13.59
N GLN A 9 -25.06 -1.43 14.86
CA GLN A 9 -25.09 -2.81 15.37
C GLN A 9 -26.18 -3.67 14.70
N GLN A 10 -27.29 -3.06 14.27
CA GLN A 10 -28.38 -3.75 13.58
C GLN A 10 -28.00 -4.12 12.15
N ASP A 11 -27.09 -3.34 11.55
CA ASP A 11 -26.60 -3.54 10.19
C ASP A 11 -25.48 -4.58 10.09
N LYS A 12 -25.06 -5.18 11.22
CA LYS A 12 -23.95 -6.14 11.28
C LYS A 12 -24.09 -7.29 10.30
N ASP A 13 -25.24 -7.94 10.25
CA ASP A 13 -25.44 -9.11 9.39
C ASP A 13 -25.44 -8.74 7.91
N TRP A 14 -25.96 -7.56 7.57
CA TRP A 14 -25.87 -7.00 6.22
C TRP A 14 -24.41 -6.71 5.85
N MET A 15 -23.63 -6.04 6.71
CA MET A 15 -22.20 -5.79 6.47
C MET A 15 -21.40 -7.11 6.29
N VAL A 16 -21.67 -8.12 7.11
CA VAL A 16 -21.05 -9.45 6.96
C VAL A 16 -21.43 -10.10 5.63
N SER A 17 -22.68 -9.96 5.20
CA SER A 17 -23.15 -10.47 3.90
C SER A 17 -22.46 -9.77 2.71
N ILE A 18 -22.30 -8.45 2.77
CA ILE A 18 -21.56 -7.69 1.74
C ILE A 18 -20.10 -8.13 1.71
N ARG A 19 -19.44 -8.22 2.87
CA ARG A 19 -18.05 -8.69 2.96
C ARG A 19 -17.88 -10.06 2.31
N ARG A 20 -18.78 -11.02 2.60
CA ARG A 20 -18.73 -12.37 2.04
C ARG A 20 -18.86 -12.36 0.52
N GLN A 21 -19.81 -11.61 -0.04
CA GLN A 21 -19.97 -11.49 -1.50
C GLN A 21 -18.70 -10.97 -2.18
N ILE A 22 -18.04 -9.98 -1.58
CA ILE A 22 -16.76 -9.44 -2.09
C ILE A 22 -15.66 -10.52 -1.99
N HIS A 23 -15.56 -11.23 -0.87
CA HIS A 23 -14.53 -12.26 -0.67
C HIS A 23 -14.76 -13.53 -1.49
N GLU A 24 -16.00 -13.83 -1.91
CA GLU A 24 -16.34 -15.00 -2.73
C GLU A 24 -15.84 -14.85 -4.17
N ASN A 25 -15.76 -13.62 -4.68
CA ASN A 25 -15.32 -13.32 -6.04
C ASN A 25 -14.26 -12.19 -6.01
N PRO A 26 -13.04 -12.46 -5.51
CA PRO A 26 -11.99 -11.47 -5.46
C PRO A 26 -11.55 -11.07 -6.89
N GLU A 27 -11.49 -9.76 -7.15
CA GLU A 27 -11.10 -9.18 -8.43
C GLU A 27 -9.81 -8.37 -8.26
N LEU A 28 -8.95 -8.38 -9.28
CA LEU A 28 -7.66 -7.69 -9.24
C LEU A 28 -7.82 -6.17 -9.44
N LYS A 29 -6.72 -5.46 -9.16
CA LYS A 29 -6.60 -4.01 -9.39
C LYS A 29 -7.10 -3.61 -10.79
N PHE A 30 -8.04 -2.66 -10.82
CA PHE A 30 -8.75 -2.13 -11.99
C PHE A 30 -9.74 -3.08 -12.68
N GLU A 31 -9.97 -4.28 -12.15
CA GLU A 31 -10.88 -5.29 -12.71
C GLU A 31 -12.08 -5.58 -11.78
N GLU A 32 -12.30 -4.76 -10.75
CA GLU A 32 -13.29 -4.92 -9.67
C GLU A 32 -14.74 -4.62 -10.12
N HIS A 33 -15.15 -5.17 -11.27
CA HIS A 33 -16.44 -4.93 -11.88
C HIS A 33 -17.61 -5.43 -11.03
N ASN A 34 -17.48 -6.62 -10.42
CA ASN A 34 -18.51 -7.20 -9.57
C ASN A 34 -18.59 -6.48 -8.23
N ALA A 35 -17.46 -6.17 -7.60
CA ALA A 35 -17.43 -5.40 -6.36
C ALA A 35 -18.00 -3.99 -6.58
N SER A 36 -17.62 -3.31 -7.66
CA SER A 36 -18.16 -2.00 -8.04
C SER A 36 -19.67 -2.07 -8.29
N ALA A 37 -20.15 -3.07 -9.03
CA ALA A 37 -21.60 -3.27 -9.26
C ALA A 37 -22.37 -3.55 -7.95
N LEU A 38 -21.80 -4.33 -7.03
CA LEU A 38 -22.37 -4.59 -5.72
C LEU A 38 -22.51 -3.29 -4.91
N ILE A 39 -21.45 -2.47 -4.84
CA ILE A 39 -21.45 -1.20 -4.11
C ILE A 39 -22.50 -0.26 -4.69
N ARG A 40 -22.56 -0.09 -6.03
CA ARG A 40 -23.56 0.75 -6.68
C ARG A 40 -24.99 0.33 -6.36
N ARG A 41 -25.26 -0.98 -6.40
CA ARG A 41 -26.59 -1.53 -6.04
C ARG A 41 -26.97 -1.19 -4.60
N GLU A 42 -26.04 -1.29 -3.66
CA GLU A 42 -26.31 -0.94 -2.26
C GLU A 42 -26.48 0.58 -2.09
N LEU A 43 -25.69 1.41 -2.79
CA LEU A 43 -25.87 2.86 -2.80
C LEU A 43 -27.24 3.28 -3.38
N ASP A 44 -27.69 2.64 -4.46
CA ASP A 44 -29.01 2.86 -5.06
C ASP A 44 -30.13 2.53 -4.05
N LYS A 45 -30.03 1.41 -3.33
CA LYS A 45 -31.00 1.03 -2.28
C LYS A 45 -31.04 2.04 -1.13
N LEU A 46 -29.89 2.61 -0.79
CA LEU A 46 -29.77 3.64 0.25
C LEU A 46 -30.17 5.03 -0.24
N GLY A 47 -30.43 5.21 -1.55
CA GLY A 47 -30.75 6.50 -2.15
C GLY A 47 -29.59 7.49 -2.14
N ILE A 48 -28.35 7.00 -2.17
CA ILE A 48 -27.12 7.82 -2.11
C ILE A 48 -26.62 8.09 -3.52
N SER A 49 -26.43 9.37 -3.85
CA SER A 49 -25.86 9.77 -5.14
C SER A 49 -24.37 9.45 -5.22
N TYR A 50 -23.92 8.94 -6.36
CA TYR A 50 -22.51 8.62 -6.63
C TYR A 50 -22.11 8.93 -8.08
N THR A 51 -20.80 9.06 -8.29
CA THR A 51 -20.15 9.14 -9.60
C THR A 51 -19.42 7.83 -9.88
N CYS A 52 -19.64 7.27 -11.07
CA CYS A 52 -18.99 6.06 -11.59
C CYS A 52 -19.05 6.07 -13.13
N PRO A 53 -18.02 5.61 -13.86
CA PRO A 53 -16.74 5.12 -13.34
C PRO A 53 -15.77 6.25 -12.99
N VAL A 54 -15.00 6.07 -11.91
CA VAL A 54 -13.81 6.87 -11.59
C VAL A 54 -12.61 5.93 -11.63
N ALA A 55 -11.61 6.23 -12.45
CA ALA A 55 -10.46 5.34 -12.66
C ALA A 55 -10.87 3.87 -12.94
N GLN A 56 -11.73 3.67 -13.95
CA GLN A 56 -12.28 2.38 -14.39
C GLN A 56 -13.41 1.81 -13.52
N THR A 57 -13.12 1.43 -12.27
CA THR A 57 -14.06 0.69 -11.39
C THR A 57 -14.44 1.47 -10.13
N GLY A 58 -13.68 2.51 -9.79
CA GLY A 58 -13.85 3.32 -8.61
C GLY A 58 -15.17 4.11 -8.57
N ILE A 59 -15.63 4.36 -7.35
CA ILE A 59 -16.89 5.02 -7.05
C ILE A 59 -16.65 6.15 -6.05
N VAL A 60 -17.22 7.32 -6.31
CA VAL A 60 -17.25 8.44 -5.36
C VAL A 60 -18.69 8.72 -4.99
N ALA A 61 -19.06 8.44 -3.73
CA ALA A 61 -20.40 8.68 -3.20
C ALA A 61 -20.43 9.93 -2.32
N GLN A 62 -21.54 10.66 -2.33
CA GLN A 62 -21.73 11.86 -1.52
C GLN A 62 -22.97 11.74 -0.64
N ILE A 63 -22.82 12.05 0.65
CA ILE A 63 -23.89 12.13 1.63
C ILE A 63 -23.95 13.55 2.19
N GLY A 64 -25.15 14.12 2.26
CA GLY A 64 -25.40 15.46 2.79
C GLY A 64 -25.35 16.57 1.74
N SER A 65 -25.26 17.82 2.19
CA SER A 65 -25.40 19.03 1.35
C SER A 65 -24.14 19.41 0.56
N GLY A 66 -22.98 18.82 0.87
CA GLY A 66 -21.67 19.26 0.35
C GLY A 66 -21.15 20.57 0.95
N SER A 67 -21.87 21.18 1.89
CA SER A 67 -21.40 22.35 2.63
C SER A 67 -20.44 21.96 3.74
N ARG A 68 -19.49 22.86 4.07
CA ARG A 68 -18.53 22.63 5.16
C ARG A 68 -19.23 22.43 6.53
N PRO A 69 -18.63 21.64 7.43
CA PRO A 69 -17.42 20.83 7.24
C PRO A 69 -17.68 19.60 6.36
N VAL A 70 -16.70 19.24 5.52
CA VAL A 70 -16.75 18.05 4.66
C VAL A 70 -15.67 17.07 5.13
N VAL A 71 -16.05 15.80 5.26
CA VAL A 71 -15.15 14.69 5.59
C VAL A 71 -15.21 13.68 4.45
N SER A 72 -14.05 13.17 4.04
CA SER A 72 -13.93 12.09 3.07
C SER A 72 -13.49 10.81 3.76
N LEU A 73 -14.04 9.68 3.34
CA LEU A 73 -13.64 8.34 3.77
C LEU A 73 -13.23 7.55 2.53
N ARG A 74 -12.14 6.79 2.64
CA ARG A 74 -11.60 5.95 1.57
C ARG A 74 -11.54 4.50 2.04
N ALA A 75 -11.89 3.57 1.15
CA ALA A 75 -11.76 2.14 1.35
C ALA A 75 -11.47 1.48 0.00
N ASP A 76 -10.50 0.57 -0.02
CA ASP A 76 -10.15 -0.21 -1.21
C ASP A 76 -10.92 -1.51 -1.28
N THR A 77 -11.02 -2.03 -2.51
CA THR A 77 -11.82 -3.21 -2.82
C THR A 77 -11.07 -4.25 -3.64
N ASP A 78 -9.88 -3.92 -4.14
CA ASP A 78 -9.10 -4.82 -4.97
C ASP A 78 -8.48 -5.95 -4.14
N ALA A 79 -8.37 -7.11 -4.77
CA ALA A 79 -7.75 -8.28 -4.18
C ALA A 79 -6.32 -8.49 -4.71
N LEU A 80 -5.57 -9.29 -3.98
CA LEU A 80 -4.21 -9.69 -4.36
C LEU A 80 -4.24 -10.92 -5.29
N PRO A 81 -3.27 -11.05 -6.22
CA PRO A 81 -3.11 -12.23 -7.07
C PRO A 81 -2.51 -13.41 -6.30
N LEU A 82 -3.22 -13.90 -5.28
CA LEU A 82 -2.79 -15.00 -4.42
C LEU A 82 -3.76 -16.18 -4.55
N HIS A 83 -3.21 -17.39 -4.66
CA HIS A 83 -3.98 -18.63 -4.76
C HIS A 83 -4.61 -19.08 -3.42
N SER A 84 -4.32 -18.40 -2.31
CA SER A 84 -4.81 -18.75 -0.97
C SER A 84 -5.80 -17.70 -0.44
N PRO A 85 -6.98 -18.09 0.07
CA PRO A 85 -8.02 -17.17 0.53
C PRO A 85 -7.76 -16.53 1.90
N ILE A 86 -6.54 -16.64 2.45
CA ILE A 86 -6.23 -16.14 3.78
C ILE A 86 -4.97 -15.27 3.72
N HIS A 87 -5.18 -13.98 3.52
CA HIS A 87 -4.23 -12.97 4.00
C HIS A 87 -4.77 -12.44 5.32
N VAL A 88 -4.19 -12.87 6.43
CA VAL A 88 -4.30 -12.12 7.68
C VAL A 88 -3.17 -11.11 7.62
N ASP A 89 -3.52 -9.83 7.48
CA ASP A 89 -2.55 -8.77 7.74
C ASP A 89 -2.18 -8.86 9.22
N ASN A 90 -1.04 -9.50 9.50
CA ASN A 90 -0.50 -9.67 10.84
C ASN A 90 0.28 -8.42 11.30
N GLY A 91 0.26 -7.32 10.52
CA GLY A 91 1.08 -6.14 10.72
C GLY A 91 0.80 -5.38 12.01
N ILE A 92 -0.42 -5.47 12.55
CA ILE A 92 -0.78 -4.84 13.82
C ILE A 92 -1.70 -5.79 14.61
N PRO A 93 -1.19 -6.54 15.61
CA PRO A 93 -2.05 -7.25 16.57
C PRO A 93 -2.72 -6.24 17.51
N THR A 94 -3.69 -5.52 16.99
CA THR A 94 -4.66 -4.76 17.76
C THR A 94 -5.75 -5.73 18.21
N ALA A 95 -5.89 -5.90 19.53
CA ALA A 95 -6.96 -6.73 20.08
C ALA A 95 -8.32 -6.23 19.56
N THR A 96 -9.25 -7.14 19.27
CA THR A 96 -10.60 -6.78 18.80
C THR A 96 -11.19 -5.66 19.66
N GLY A 97 -11.68 -4.59 19.02
CA GLY A 97 -12.24 -3.43 19.73
C GLY A 97 -11.22 -2.38 20.17
N THR A 98 -10.00 -2.41 19.63
CA THR A 98 -9.02 -1.34 19.81
C THR A 98 -8.88 -0.48 18.56
N ILE A 99 -8.44 0.76 18.75
CA ILE A 99 -8.11 1.71 17.69
C ILE A 99 -6.65 2.15 17.84
N ALA A 100 -5.92 2.21 16.73
CA ALA A 100 -4.53 2.63 16.71
C ALA A 100 -4.25 3.68 15.63
N SER A 101 -3.40 4.65 15.97
CA SER A 101 -2.86 5.65 15.05
C SER A 101 -1.58 6.23 15.67
N ILE A 102 -0.74 6.87 14.87
CA ILE A 102 0.35 7.74 15.32
C ILE A 102 0.26 9.07 14.56
N SER A 103 0.78 10.15 15.14
CA SER A 103 1.21 11.30 14.35
C SER A 103 2.53 10.97 13.66
N TRP A 104 2.84 11.66 12.56
CA TRP A 104 4.07 11.46 11.75
C TRP A 104 3.99 10.24 10.81
N PRO A 105 5.07 9.91 10.05
CA PRO A 105 5.01 8.83 9.06
C PRO A 105 4.58 7.50 9.67
N LEU A 106 3.53 6.93 9.09
CA LEU A 106 2.94 5.62 9.43
C LEU A 106 3.43 4.54 8.47
N LEU A 107 3.36 4.80 7.16
CA LEU A 107 3.75 3.89 6.10
C LEU A 107 4.92 4.46 5.29
N ALA A 108 5.67 3.58 4.64
CA ALA A 108 6.86 3.93 3.90
C ALA A 108 6.54 4.50 2.51
N ALA A 109 7.41 5.38 2.02
CA ALA A 109 7.44 5.71 0.60
C ALA A 109 7.92 4.49 -0.20
N VAL A 110 7.36 4.29 -1.38
CA VAL A 110 7.60 3.13 -2.23
C VAL A 110 7.93 3.58 -3.64
N SER A 111 9.04 3.10 -4.18
CA SER A 111 9.39 3.21 -5.60
C SER A 111 9.74 1.83 -6.12
N MET A 112 9.36 1.55 -7.36
CA MET A 112 9.66 0.30 -8.04
C MET A 112 10.63 0.53 -9.20
N PHE A 113 11.47 -0.44 -9.52
CA PHE A 113 12.25 -0.45 -10.76
C PHE A 113 12.58 -1.88 -11.16
N LEU A 114 12.93 -2.05 -12.43
CA LEU A 114 13.40 -3.29 -13.02
C LEU A 114 14.82 -3.09 -13.55
N VAL A 115 15.72 -4.01 -13.21
CA VAL A 115 17.07 -4.05 -13.77
C VAL A 115 17.15 -5.16 -14.81
N LYS A 116 17.45 -4.80 -16.06
CA LYS A 116 17.74 -5.75 -17.14
C LYS A 116 19.24 -5.83 -17.37
N ILE A 117 19.83 -7.00 -17.14
CA ILE A 117 21.25 -7.26 -17.41
C ILE A 117 21.39 -8.01 -18.72
N GLU A 118 22.07 -7.39 -19.69
CA GLU A 118 22.35 -7.98 -21.00
C GLU A 118 23.82 -8.31 -21.14
N GLY A 119 24.09 -9.59 -21.43
CA GLY A 119 25.41 -10.06 -21.83
C GLY A 119 25.51 -10.19 -23.35
N GLN A 120 26.55 -10.88 -23.81
CA GLN A 120 26.80 -11.15 -25.22
C GLN A 120 26.81 -12.66 -25.45
N GLY A 121 25.92 -13.14 -26.32
CA GLY A 121 25.89 -14.55 -26.73
C GLY A 121 27.10 -14.93 -27.58
N GLY A 122 27.40 -16.22 -27.65
CA GLY A 122 28.52 -16.78 -28.41
C GLY A 122 28.46 -18.31 -28.46
N HIS A 123 29.17 -18.93 -29.40
CA HIS A 123 29.14 -20.39 -29.59
C HIS A 123 29.93 -21.16 -28.53
N ALA A 124 30.92 -20.55 -27.91
CA ALA A 124 31.76 -21.17 -26.88
C ALA A 124 31.78 -20.31 -25.61
N PRO A 125 31.87 -20.90 -24.41
CA PRO A 125 31.79 -20.15 -23.15
C PRO A 125 32.78 -18.99 -23.03
N HIS A 126 34.01 -19.12 -23.54
CA HIS A 126 35.03 -18.07 -23.53
C HIS A 126 34.73 -16.89 -24.48
N ALA A 127 33.84 -17.09 -25.45
CA ALA A 127 33.34 -16.07 -26.37
C ALA A 127 31.98 -15.51 -25.92
N THR A 128 31.45 -15.97 -24.79
CA THR A 128 30.19 -15.49 -24.21
C THR A 128 30.46 -14.55 -23.05
N VAL A 129 29.65 -13.50 -22.93
CA VAL A 129 29.49 -12.73 -21.71
C VAL A 129 28.15 -13.14 -21.10
N ALA A 130 28.21 -13.95 -20.04
CA ALA A 130 27.03 -14.60 -19.49
C ALA A 130 26.35 -13.73 -18.40
N SER A 131 25.24 -13.08 -18.74
CA SER A 131 24.44 -12.28 -17.80
C SER A 131 23.90 -13.09 -16.62
N ILE A 132 23.69 -14.40 -16.80
CA ILE A 132 23.28 -15.32 -15.73
C ILE A 132 24.27 -15.37 -14.57
N VAL A 133 25.56 -15.10 -14.84
CA VAL A 133 26.60 -15.01 -13.80
C VAL A 133 26.57 -13.64 -13.13
N ALA A 134 26.30 -12.56 -13.87
CA ALA A 134 26.25 -11.20 -13.33
C ALA A 134 25.06 -10.95 -12.37
N ALA A 135 23.94 -11.64 -12.60
CA ALA A 135 22.72 -11.49 -11.81
C ALA A 135 22.91 -11.78 -10.30
N PRO A 136 23.42 -12.94 -9.85
CA PRO A 136 23.59 -13.22 -8.42
C PRO A 136 24.54 -12.25 -7.72
N PHE A 137 25.64 -11.82 -8.36
CA PHE A 137 26.54 -10.82 -7.78
C PHE A 137 25.86 -9.45 -7.63
N THR A 138 25.05 -9.07 -8.62
CA THR A 138 24.24 -7.86 -8.54
C THR A 138 23.26 -7.93 -7.37
N ILE A 139 22.54 -9.04 -7.22
CA ILE A 139 21.61 -9.26 -6.10
C ILE A 139 22.34 -9.18 -4.76
N SER A 140 23.47 -9.85 -4.61
CA SER A 140 24.26 -9.81 -3.37
C SER A 140 24.79 -8.41 -3.05
N ALA A 141 25.26 -7.66 -4.05
CA ALA A 141 25.74 -6.30 -3.86
C ALA A 141 24.61 -5.36 -3.42
N LEU A 142 23.42 -5.51 -4.01
CA LEU A 142 22.23 -4.75 -3.61
C LEU A 142 21.86 -5.06 -2.15
N GLN A 143 21.80 -6.34 -1.76
CA GLN A 143 21.52 -6.73 -0.38
C GLN A 143 22.53 -6.12 0.62
N GLN A 144 23.80 -6.00 0.25
CA GLN A 144 24.83 -5.38 1.09
C GLN A 144 24.63 -3.87 1.26
N LEU A 145 24.22 -3.17 0.20
CA LEU A 145 23.91 -1.74 0.26
C LEU A 145 22.86 -1.47 1.34
N ILE A 146 21.77 -2.24 1.33
CA ILE A 146 20.69 -2.13 2.33
C ILE A 146 21.16 -2.56 3.72
N SER A 147 21.97 -3.61 3.83
CA SER A 147 22.40 -4.12 5.13
C SER A 147 23.47 -3.26 5.82
N ARG A 148 24.20 -2.40 5.09
CA ARG A 148 25.43 -1.76 5.60
C ARG A 148 25.51 -0.25 5.40
N GLU A 149 24.84 0.32 4.40
CA GLU A 149 24.96 1.75 4.08
C GLU A 149 23.74 2.58 4.49
N THR A 150 22.69 1.94 4.99
CA THR A 150 21.53 2.63 5.55
C THR A 150 21.67 2.80 7.05
N ASP A 151 21.30 3.96 7.58
CA ASP A 151 21.23 4.18 9.03
C ASP A 151 20.28 3.15 9.66
N PRO A 152 20.73 2.33 10.64
CA PRO A 152 19.89 1.31 11.27
C PRO A 152 18.66 1.87 12.01
N ILE A 153 18.61 3.19 12.24
CA ILE A 153 17.45 3.89 12.81
C ILE A 153 16.41 4.23 11.72
N GLN A 154 16.82 4.33 10.46
CA GLN A 154 15.90 4.59 9.35
C GLN A 154 15.25 3.29 8.87
N SER A 155 13.92 3.24 8.92
CA SER A 155 13.16 2.09 8.44
C SER A 155 13.22 2.03 6.91
N GLN A 156 14.03 1.11 6.38
CA GLN A 156 14.20 0.85 4.96
C GLN A 156 14.15 -0.66 4.75
N ALA A 157 13.44 -1.09 3.71
CA ALA A 157 13.27 -2.50 3.39
C ALA A 157 13.46 -2.68 1.90
N CYS A 158 13.98 -3.84 1.51
CA CYS A 158 14.11 -4.22 0.12
C CYS A 158 13.61 -5.65 -0.03
N PHE A 159 12.61 -5.81 -0.87
CA PHE A 159 12.10 -7.11 -1.27
C PHE A 159 12.57 -7.41 -2.68
N LEU A 160 13.00 -8.66 -2.93
CA LEU A 160 13.39 -9.14 -4.24
C LEU A 160 12.34 -10.14 -4.71
N LEU A 161 11.45 -9.70 -5.58
CA LEU A 161 10.57 -10.59 -6.34
C LEU A 161 10.89 -10.31 -7.82
N HIS A 162 11.52 -11.22 -8.56
CA HIS A 162 11.83 -11.03 -10.00
C HIS A 162 12.57 -9.73 -10.41
N LEU A 163 13.47 -9.19 -9.57
CA LEU A 163 14.15 -7.89 -9.75
C LEU A 163 13.26 -6.64 -9.61
N TYR A 164 12.09 -6.77 -8.97
CA TYR A 164 11.35 -5.63 -8.42
C TYR A 164 11.88 -5.31 -7.03
N MET A 165 12.15 -4.03 -6.76
CA MET A 165 12.61 -3.53 -5.46
C MET A 165 11.73 -2.36 -5.02
N ILE A 166 11.31 -2.35 -3.75
CA ILE A 166 10.53 -1.28 -3.11
C ILE A 166 11.47 -0.47 -2.23
N LEU A 167 11.73 0.80 -2.56
CA LEU A 167 12.69 1.64 -1.82
C LEU A 167 12.27 3.12 -1.79
N SER A 168 12.93 3.90 -0.92
CA SER A 168 12.94 5.36 -1.06
C SER A 168 13.65 5.76 -2.36
N LEU A 169 13.28 6.91 -2.95
CA LEU A 169 13.87 7.37 -4.21
C LEU A 169 15.40 7.50 -4.15
N HIS A 170 15.93 7.93 -3.00
CA HIS A 170 17.37 8.03 -2.79
C HIS A 170 18.06 6.66 -2.84
N LEU A 171 17.54 5.68 -2.09
CA LEU A 171 18.10 4.34 -2.08
C LEU A 171 17.93 3.66 -3.44
N CYS A 172 16.82 3.92 -4.13
CA CYS A 172 16.60 3.49 -5.51
C CYS A 172 17.75 3.96 -6.43
N ASN A 173 18.11 5.26 -6.39
CA ASN A 173 19.22 5.80 -7.16
C ASN A 173 20.58 5.13 -6.84
N GLN A 174 20.83 4.81 -5.58
CA GLN A 174 22.05 4.09 -5.17
C GLN A 174 22.04 2.65 -5.70
N CYS A 175 20.92 1.94 -5.56
CA CYS A 175 20.75 0.58 -6.11
C CYS A 175 20.96 0.55 -7.62
N MET A 176 20.43 1.53 -8.34
CA MET A 176 20.66 1.69 -9.78
C MET A 176 22.14 1.83 -10.13
N THR A 177 22.88 2.59 -9.33
CA THR A 177 24.32 2.80 -9.51
C THR A 177 25.11 1.51 -9.26
N VAL A 178 24.78 0.79 -8.17
CA VAL A 178 25.40 -0.50 -7.82
C VAL A 178 25.13 -1.54 -8.92
N ALA A 179 23.90 -1.62 -9.40
CA ALA A 179 23.52 -2.56 -10.45
C ALA A 179 24.31 -2.33 -11.75
N LYS A 180 24.46 -1.07 -12.17
CA LYS A 180 25.29 -0.71 -13.34
C LYS A 180 26.76 -1.08 -13.12
N GLY A 181 27.31 -0.83 -11.93
CA GLY A 181 28.67 -1.20 -11.59
C GLY A 181 28.92 -2.71 -11.63
N GLN A 182 28.00 -3.49 -11.05
CA GLN A 182 28.10 -4.96 -11.05
C GLN A 182 28.00 -5.53 -12.48
N ALA A 183 27.05 -5.05 -13.28
CA ALA A 183 26.97 -5.46 -14.69
C ALA A 183 28.28 -5.18 -15.44
N ALA A 184 28.87 -3.99 -15.25
CA ALA A 184 30.11 -3.59 -15.92
C ALA A 184 31.31 -4.48 -15.54
N VAL A 185 31.45 -4.87 -14.27
CA VAL A 185 32.51 -5.80 -13.81
C VAL A 185 32.41 -7.15 -14.53
N HIS A 186 31.18 -7.58 -14.83
CA HIS A 186 30.90 -8.79 -15.61
C HIS A 186 30.84 -8.55 -17.13
N ARG A 187 31.27 -7.37 -17.61
CA ARG A 187 31.22 -6.97 -19.03
C ARG A 187 29.81 -6.97 -19.64
N CYS A 188 28.78 -6.94 -18.79
CA CYS A 188 27.38 -6.83 -19.19
C CYS A 188 26.96 -5.36 -19.21
N ASN A 189 25.89 -5.08 -19.96
CA ASN A 189 25.17 -3.82 -19.87
C ASN A 189 24.00 -3.97 -18.89
N ALA A 190 23.70 -2.90 -18.15
CA ALA A 190 22.53 -2.82 -17.28
C ALA A 190 21.61 -1.70 -17.77
N TYR A 191 20.34 -2.04 -18.00
CA TYR A 191 19.26 -1.12 -18.31
C TYR A 191 18.31 -1.06 -17.13
N ILE A 192 17.79 0.13 -16.84
CA ILE A 192 16.92 0.33 -15.70
C ILE A 192 15.62 0.96 -16.20
N ASP A 193 14.52 0.34 -15.83
CA ASP A 193 13.16 0.79 -16.12
C ASP A 193 12.49 1.06 -14.78
N MET A 194 12.18 2.33 -14.50
CA MET A 194 11.56 2.77 -13.24
C MET A 194 10.08 2.40 -13.15
N LYS A 195 9.48 1.83 -14.22
CA LYS A 195 8.07 1.40 -14.23
C LYS A 195 7.08 2.46 -13.76
N GLU A 196 7.40 3.76 -13.87
CA GLU A 196 6.62 4.84 -13.25
C GLU A 196 5.19 4.95 -13.80
N GLU A 197 4.97 4.53 -15.05
CA GLU A 197 3.63 4.49 -15.64
C GLU A 197 2.73 3.40 -15.00
N GLU A 198 3.33 2.29 -14.57
CA GLU A 198 2.62 1.14 -13.98
C GLU A 198 2.59 1.22 -12.44
N PHE A 199 3.70 1.67 -11.85
CA PHE A 199 3.94 1.78 -10.42
C PHE A 199 4.60 3.15 -10.13
N PRO A 200 3.81 4.23 -10.16
CA PRO A 200 4.33 5.56 -9.83
C PRO A 200 4.90 5.57 -8.41
N PRO A 201 5.99 6.31 -8.15
CA PRO A 201 6.51 6.47 -6.80
C PRO A 201 5.43 6.97 -5.83
N ILE A 202 5.19 6.19 -4.78
CA ILE A 202 4.20 6.49 -3.75
C ILE A 202 4.93 7.21 -2.59
N PRO A 203 4.44 8.39 -2.15
CA PRO A 203 4.96 9.05 -0.95
C PRO A 203 4.71 8.24 0.34
N ALA A 204 5.33 8.64 1.44
CA ALA A 204 5.07 8.03 2.74
C ALA A 204 3.72 8.52 3.30
N VAL A 205 2.87 7.60 3.77
CA VAL A 205 1.66 8.01 4.50
C VAL A 205 2.07 8.68 5.78
N THR A 206 1.67 9.94 5.95
CA THR A 206 2.01 10.77 7.10
C THR A 206 0.73 11.31 7.72
N ASN A 207 0.43 10.85 8.92
CA ASN A 207 -0.76 11.31 9.62
C ASN A 207 -0.58 12.73 10.15
N ASP A 208 -1.50 13.61 9.79
CA ASP A 208 -1.57 14.95 10.34
C ASP A 208 -1.72 14.90 11.86
N GLU A 209 -0.94 15.72 12.57
CA GLU A 209 -0.91 15.70 14.03
C GLU A 209 -2.25 16.13 14.64
N SER A 210 -2.90 17.13 14.05
CA SER A 210 -4.17 17.65 14.57
C SER A 210 -5.30 16.63 14.42
N LEU A 211 -5.34 15.92 13.28
CA LEU A 211 -6.28 14.84 13.02
C LEU A 211 -5.98 13.60 13.86
N HIS A 212 -4.71 13.23 14.02
CA HIS A 212 -4.32 12.15 14.94
C HIS A 212 -4.79 12.44 16.37
N LEU A 213 -4.59 13.66 16.87
CA LEU A 213 -5.08 14.07 18.18
C LEU A 213 -6.62 14.05 18.25
N HIS A 214 -7.32 14.36 17.16
CA HIS A 214 -8.77 14.22 17.08
C HIS A 214 -9.20 12.76 17.18
N VAL A 215 -8.56 11.86 16.43
CA VAL A 215 -8.78 10.40 16.49
C VAL A 215 -8.54 9.88 17.90
N LYS A 216 -7.45 10.29 18.56
CA LYS A 216 -7.17 9.89 19.95
C LYS A 216 -8.28 10.33 20.90
N ARG A 217 -8.74 11.59 20.82
CA ARG A 217 -9.82 12.10 21.67
C ARG A 217 -11.13 11.34 21.45
N VAL A 218 -11.54 11.18 20.21
CA VAL A 218 -12.78 10.45 19.86
C VAL A 218 -12.66 8.97 20.21
N GLY A 219 -11.49 8.37 19.99
CA GLY A 219 -11.18 6.99 20.35
C GLY A 219 -11.33 6.74 21.85
N VAL A 220 -10.84 7.63 22.71
CA VAL A 220 -10.99 7.49 24.17
C VAL A 220 -12.46 7.53 24.56
N LEU A 221 -13.25 8.39 23.91
CA LEU A 221 -14.69 8.50 24.18
C LEU A 221 -15.49 7.27 23.73
N LEU A 222 -15.06 6.60 22.65
CA LEU A 222 -15.77 5.47 22.05
C LEU A 222 -15.33 4.11 22.59
N PHE A 223 -14.03 3.92 22.78
CA PHE A 223 -13.42 2.63 23.09
C PHE A 223 -12.88 2.55 24.52
N GLY A 224 -12.75 3.69 25.22
CA GLY A 224 -12.06 3.76 26.51
C GLY A 224 -10.55 3.96 26.35
N PRO A 225 -9.88 4.63 27.32
CA PRO A 225 -8.47 4.98 27.23
C PRO A 225 -7.54 3.76 27.08
N GLU A 226 -7.90 2.62 27.62
CA GLU A 226 -7.16 1.35 27.54
C GLU A 226 -7.18 0.72 26.13
N ASN A 227 -8.14 1.11 25.29
CA ASN A 227 -8.32 0.56 23.95
C ASN A 227 -7.84 1.50 22.84
N VAL A 228 -7.27 2.66 23.20
CA VAL A 228 -6.60 3.57 22.27
C VAL A 228 -5.10 3.34 22.34
N ARG A 229 -4.52 2.81 21.27
CA ARG A 229 -3.12 2.41 21.20
C ARG A 229 -2.34 3.32 20.24
N LEU A 230 -1.04 3.39 20.43
CA LEU A 230 -0.14 3.91 19.39
C LEU A 230 0.04 2.82 18.34
N ALA A 231 -0.13 3.19 17.06
CA ALA A 231 0.22 2.30 15.96
C ALA A 231 1.73 2.12 15.87
N ASN A 232 2.17 1.05 15.23
CA ASN A 232 3.58 0.86 14.87
C ASN A 232 3.82 1.40 13.47
N LYS A 233 5.05 1.87 13.20
CA LYS A 233 5.46 2.16 11.82
C LYS A 233 5.56 0.86 11.04
N VAL A 234 5.01 0.85 9.83
CA VAL A 234 5.02 -0.32 8.94
C VAL A 234 5.78 0.02 7.66
N MET A 235 6.47 -0.97 7.11
CA MET A 235 7.28 -0.83 5.88
C MET A 235 6.48 -1.02 4.59
N ALA A 236 5.18 -1.25 4.69
CA ALA A 236 4.27 -1.21 3.55
C ALA A 236 4.14 0.23 3.05
N GLY A 237 3.75 0.39 1.78
CA GLY A 237 3.28 1.66 1.24
C GLY A 237 1.79 1.58 0.95
N ASP A 238 1.15 2.74 0.87
CA ASP A 238 -0.26 2.86 0.53
C ASP A 238 -0.46 4.12 -0.32
N ASP A 239 -1.20 4.00 -1.42
CA ASP A 239 -1.49 5.09 -2.35
C ASP A 239 -2.50 6.11 -1.79
N PHE A 240 -3.04 5.86 -0.58
CA PHE A 240 -3.70 6.88 0.25
C PHE A 240 -2.83 8.14 0.40
N ALA A 241 -1.49 7.98 0.37
CA ALA A 241 -0.55 9.09 0.40
C ALA A 241 -0.81 10.17 -0.68
N PHE A 242 -1.33 9.80 -1.86
CA PHE A 242 -1.66 10.77 -2.91
C PHE A 242 -2.80 11.73 -2.49
N TYR A 243 -3.73 11.29 -1.65
CA TYR A 243 -4.75 12.18 -1.10
C TYR A 243 -4.14 13.15 -0.08
N GLN A 244 -3.14 12.69 0.68
CA GLN A 244 -2.47 13.50 1.71
C GLN A 244 -1.60 14.62 1.14
N GLU A 245 -1.18 14.52 -0.12
CA GLU A 245 -0.54 15.62 -0.86
C GLU A 245 -1.51 16.81 -1.10
N MET A 246 -2.83 16.55 -1.07
CA MET A 246 -3.85 17.54 -1.42
C MET A 246 -4.63 18.04 -0.22
N ILE A 247 -4.92 17.18 0.76
CA ILE A 247 -5.71 17.49 1.95
C ILE A 247 -5.13 16.79 3.19
N LEU A 248 -5.38 17.36 4.37
CA LEU A 248 -5.01 16.71 5.63
C LEU A 248 -5.76 15.38 5.76
N GLY A 249 -5.03 14.31 6.06
CA GLY A 249 -5.57 12.96 6.21
C GLY A 249 -5.00 12.25 7.42
N VAL A 250 -5.73 11.23 7.89
CA VAL A 250 -5.28 10.30 8.92
C VAL A 250 -5.69 8.89 8.52
N GLU A 251 -4.72 8.00 8.48
CA GLU A 251 -4.92 6.57 8.40
C GLU A 251 -4.87 5.99 9.82
N LEU A 252 -5.79 5.08 10.10
CA LEU A 252 -5.96 4.46 11.41
C LEU A 252 -6.35 3.00 11.26
N SER A 253 -6.00 2.21 12.26
CA SER A 253 -6.22 0.77 12.25
C SER A 253 -7.20 0.38 13.35
N PHE A 254 -8.06 -0.58 13.05
CA PHE A 254 -8.96 -1.20 14.01
C PHE A 254 -8.50 -2.63 14.29
N GLY A 255 -8.52 -3.02 15.57
CA GLY A 255 -8.39 -4.42 15.96
C GLY A 255 -9.65 -5.18 15.60
N ILE A 256 -9.49 -6.21 14.75
CA ILE A 256 -10.53 -7.14 14.34
C ILE A 256 -10.33 -8.51 14.99
#